data_AF-Q2F5T4-F1
#
_entry.id   AF-Q2F5T4-F1
#
_cell.length_a   1.000
_cell.length_b   1.000
_cell.length_c   1.000
_cell.angle_alpha   90.00
_cell.angle_beta   90.00
_cell.angle_gamma   90.00
#
_symmetry.space_group_name_H-M   'P 1'
#
loop_
_entity.id
_entity.type
_entity.pdbx_description
1 polymer ?
#
loop_
_entity_poly.entity_id
_entity_poly.type
_entity_poly.pdbx_seq_one_letter_code
_entity_poly.pdbx_strand_id
1 'polypeptide(L)'
;MLSRVALRSGASKQTACTALVARGSASDVATHDQKTFARPVRGEPGKVRLGFIPEEWFQFFHSKTGVTGPYTFGVGLATYLCSKEIYVMEHEYYSGLSLLVMVYVAHVKFGPKLAAWLDKEVEATENEWNEGRNQTVKALEDAIEGEKTEQWRAQGQELLIQAKKENVLLQLEAAYRERLMYAYTEVKRRLDYQLEKSNVERRLAQKHMVDWIVSNVTKAITPDQEKQALDRCIADLASLARK
;
A
#
# COMPACT_ATOMS: atom_id res chain seq x y z
N MET A 1 19.84 -17.30 -58.58
CA MET A 1 19.45 -16.97 -57.19
C MET A 1 20.20 -17.84 -56.17
N LEU A 2 21.55 -17.79 -56.15
CA LEU A 2 22.37 -18.59 -55.21
C LEU A 2 23.49 -17.79 -54.53
N SER A 3 23.63 -16.49 -54.80
CA SER A 3 24.70 -15.64 -54.24
C SER A 3 24.32 -14.92 -52.94
N ARG A 4 23.05 -14.94 -52.52
CA ARG A 4 22.58 -14.22 -51.32
C ARG A 4 22.52 -15.07 -50.04
N VAL A 5 22.64 -16.39 -50.14
CA VAL A 5 22.64 -17.30 -48.98
C VAL A 5 24.05 -17.44 -48.38
N ALA A 6 25.10 -17.38 -49.20
CA ALA A 6 26.49 -17.49 -48.75
C ALA A 6 26.94 -16.32 -47.86
N LEU A 7 26.50 -15.09 -48.15
CA LEU A 7 26.81 -13.90 -47.35
C LEU A 7 26.13 -13.90 -45.97
N ARG A 8 25.03 -14.64 -45.79
CA ARG A 8 24.36 -14.79 -44.48
C ARG A 8 25.05 -15.81 -43.58
N SER A 9 25.73 -16.81 -44.16
CA SER A 9 26.47 -17.81 -43.38
C SER A 9 27.88 -17.34 -42.95
N GLY A 10 28.45 -16.34 -43.62
CA GLY A 10 29.75 -15.76 -43.25
C GLY A 10 29.71 -14.84 -42.02
N ALA A 11 28.56 -14.21 -41.77
CA ALA A 11 28.37 -13.30 -40.62
C ALA A 11 28.15 -14.04 -39.28
N SER A 12 27.87 -15.35 -39.29
CA SER A 12 27.70 -16.12 -38.05
C SER A 12 28.98 -16.77 -37.53
N LYS A 13 30.13 -16.56 -38.20
CA LYS A 13 31.42 -17.19 -37.89
C LYS A 13 32.58 -16.20 -37.77
N GLN A 14 32.30 -14.95 -37.39
CA GLN A 14 33.34 -14.03 -36.95
C GLN A 14 33.45 -14.04 -35.42
N THR A 15 34.37 -14.88 -34.96
CA THR A 15 35.39 -14.53 -33.97
C THR A 15 34.92 -13.67 -32.79
N ALA A 16 34.49 -14.33 -31.71
CA ALA A 16 34.48 -13.75 -30.37
C ALA A 16 35.92 -13.64 -29.84
N CYS A 17 36.72 -12.74 -30.43
CA CYS A 17 37.97 -12.29 -29.85
C CYS A 17 37.96 -10.76 -29.81
N THR A 18 38.06 -10.24 -28.59
CA THR A 18 38.42 -8.86 -28.23
C THR A 18 37.55 -7.75 -28.85
N ALA A 19 36.45 -7.41 -28.18
CA ALA A 19 35.85 -6.08 -28.27
C ALA A 19 35.70 -5.50 -26.86
N LEU A 20 36.71 -4.74 -26.44
CA LEU A 20 36.65 -3.88 -25.27
C LEU A 20 35.73 -2.70 -25.62
N VAL A 21 34.44 -2.81 -25.30
CA VAL A 21 33.49 -1.70 -25.43
C VAL A 21 33.16 -1.21 -24.02
N ALA A 22 33.91 -0.21 -23.57
CA ALA A 22 33.47 0.63 -22.46
C ALA A 22 32.31 1.51 -22.98
N ARG A 23 31.09 1.23 -22.52
CA ARG A 23 29.94 2.13 -22.68
C ARG A 23 29.42 2.48 -21.29
N GLY A 24 29.36 3.78 -21.02
CA GLY A 24 28.90 4.38 -19.78
C GLY A 24 27.43 4.07 -19.48
N SER A 25 27.09 4.22 -18.20
CA SER A 25 25.81 3.93 -17.58
C SER A 25 24.65 4.69 -18.24
N ALA A 26 23.73 3.95 -18.86
CA ALA A 26 22.36 4.40 -19.10
C ALA A 26 21.45 3.63 -18.14
N SER A 27 20.87 4.34 -17.19
CA SER A 27 19.83 3.87 -16.29
C SER A 27 18.55 3.61 -17.09
N ASP A 28 17.99 2.40 -16.94
CA ASP A 28 16.73 1.97 -17.55
C ASP A 28 15.56 2.79 -17.00
N VAL A 29 15.22 3.88 -17.68
CA VAL A 29 13.89 4.51 -17.64
C VAL A 29 13.57 5.04 -19.03
N ALA A 30 12.92 4.22 -19.86
CA ALA A 30 12.09 4.73 -20.96
C ALA A 30 11.16 3.65 -21.52
N THR A 31 9.87 3.83 -21.25
CA THR A 31 8.76 3.42 -22.11
C THR A 31 9.04 3.81 -23.57
N HIS A 32 9.26 2.82 -24.44
CA HIS A 32 8.86 2.70 -25.86
C HIS A 32 9.80 1.75 -26.62
N ASP A 33 9.24 0.61 -27.05
CA ASP A 33 9.64 -0.22 -28.20
C ASP A 33 11.12 -0.22 -28.64
N GLN A 34 12.04 -0.46 -27.71
CA GLN A 34 13.39 -0.92 -27.99
C GLN A 34 13.50 -2.33 -27.43
N LYS A 35 13.64 -3.31 -28.32
CA LYS A 35 14.03 -4.66 -27.95
C LYS A 35 15.38 -4.61 -27.25
N THR A 36 15.33 -4.53 -25.93
CA THR A 36 16.20 -5.14 -24.93
C THR A 36 17.57 -5.56 -25.48
N PHE A 37 18.46 -4.60 -25.72
CA PHE A 37 19.88 -4.91 -25.73
C PHE A 37 20.33 -4.93 -24.28
N ALA A 38 19.97 -6.01 -23.56
CA ALA A 38 20.54 -6.29 -22.26
C ALA A 38 22.06 -6.23 -22.41
N ARG A 39 22.72 -5.45 -21.54
CA ARG A 39 24.19 -5.36 -21.54
C ARG A 39 24.73 -6.80 -21.53
N PRO A 40 25.64 -7.17 -22.45
CA PRO A 40 26.24 -8.50 -22.41
C PRO A 40 26.89 -8.68 -21.04
N VAL A 41 26.33 -9.60 -20.26
CA VAL A 41 26.87 -9.99 -18.97
C VAL A 41 28.18 -10.70 -19.23
N ARG A 42 29.17 -10.50 -18.35
CA ARG A 42 30.44 -11.21 -18.44
C ARG A 42 30.15 -12.72 -18.39
N GLY A 43 30.42 -13.40 -19.50
CA GLY A 43 30.31 -14.86 -19.56
C GLY A 43 31.34 -15.52 -18.64
N GLU A 44 31.03 -16.73 -18.17
CA GLU A 44 32.00 -17.53 -17.42
C GLU A 44 33.26 -17.76 -18.27
N PRO A 45 34.46 -17.70 -17.66
CA PRO A 45 35.69 -17.97 -18.39
C PRO A 45 35.69 -19.40 -18.93
N GLY A 46 36.18 -19.57 -20.16
CA GLY A 46 36.32 -20.89 -20.76
C GLY A 46 37.23 -21.80 -19.93
N LYS A 47 36.86 -23.07 -19.78
CA LYS A 47 37.61 -24.04 -18.99
C LYS A 47 39.00 -24.30 -19.61
N VAL A 48 40.04 -24.26 -18.79
CA VAL A 48 41.44 -24.52 -19.21
C VAL A 48 41.97 -25.70 -18.41
N ARG A 49 42.56 -26.69 -19.09
CA ARG A 49 43.28 -27.81 -18.46
C ARG A 49 44.78 -27.53 -18.49
N LEU A 50 45.51 -28.03 -17.48
CA LEU A 50 46.97 -27.88 -17.35
C LEU A 50 47.46 -26.41 -17.27
N GLY A 51 46.57 -25.47 -16.97
CA GLY A 51 46.89 -24.05 -16.78
C GLY A 51 47.01 -23.20 -18.05
N PHE A 52 47.26 -23.81 -19.23
CA PHE A 52 47.43 -23.05 -20.48
C PHE A 52 46.68 -23.62 -21.70
N ILE A 53 46.19 -24.86 -21.66
CA ILE A 53 45.52 -25.48 -22.82
C ILE A 53 43.99 -25.40 -22.63
N PRO A 54 43.25 -24.73 -23.54
CA PRO A 54 41.80 -24.63 -23.43
C PRO A 54 41.12 -25.99 -23.62
N GLU A 55 39.97 -26.20 -22.97
CA GLU A 55 39.15 -27.41 -23.10
C GLU A 55 38.74 -27.68 -24.55
N GLU A 56 38.55 -26.62 -25.34
CA GLU A 56 38.24 -26.70 -26.77
C GLU A 56 39.25 -27.54 -27.55
N TRP A 57 40.53 -27.50 -27.16
CA TRP A 57 41.58 -28.34 -27.75
C TRP A 57 41.36 -29.81 -27.41
N PHE A 58 40.99 -30.12 -26.16
CA PHE A 58 40.68 -31.50 -25.76
C PHE A 58 39.42 -32.02 -26.45
N GLN A 59 38.40 -31.17 -26.61
CA GLN A 59 37.15 -31.52 -27.29
C GLN A 59 37.36 -31.83 -28.77
N PHE A 60 38.26 -31.11 -29.45
CA PHE A 60 38.64 -31.38 -30.84
C PHE A 60 39.17 -32.82 -31.01
N PHE A 61 40.14 -33.22 -30.19
CA PHE A 61 40.72 -34.57 -30.22
C PHE A 61 39.77 -35.65 -29.68
N HIS A 62 38.85 -35.31 -28.77
CA HIS A 62 37.93 -36.27 -28.17
C HIS A 62 37.12 -37.04 -29.23
N SER A 63 36.71 -36.34 -30.29
CA SER A 63 35.94 -36.94 -31.39
C SER A 63 36.71 -37.98 -32.22
N LYS A 64 38.05 -38.00 -32.16
CA LYS A 64 38.91 -38.85 -33.00
C LYS A 64 39.73 -39.86 -32.21
N THR A 65 40.27 -39.45 -31.07
CA THR A 65 41.27 -40.19 -30.30
C THR A 65 40.87 -40.38 -28.83
N GLY A 66 39.64 -40.00 -28.47
CA GLY A 66 39.13 -40.08 -27.10
C GLY A 66 39.86 -39.14 -26.12
N VAL A 67 39.64 -39.36 -24.82
CA VAL A 67 40.17 -38.52 -23.73
C VAL A 67 41.70 -38.59 -23.63
N THR A 68 42.31 -39.73 -23.98
CA THR A 68 43.76 -39.94 -23.90
C THR A 68 44.53 -39.29 -25.05
N GLY A 69 43.88 -39.04 -26.18
CA GLY A 69 44.50 -38.51 -27.39
C GLY A 69 45.30 -37.21 -27.21
N PRO A 70 44.75 -36.15 -26.60
CA PRO A 70 45.50 -34.93 -26.31
C PRO A 70 46.76 -35.15 -25.47
N TYR A 71 46.66 -36.04 -24.48
CA TYR A 71 47.77 -36.30 -23.56
C TYR A 71 48.88 -37.10 -24.24
N THR A 72 48.52 -38.13 -25.02
CA THR A 72 49.50 -38.92 -25.78
C THR A 72 50.11 -38.10 -26.91
N PHE A 73 49.34 -37.21 -27.56
CA PHE A 73 49.85 -36.25 -28.53
C PHE A 73 50.85 -35.27 -27.88
N GLY A 74 50.54 -34.74 -26.70
CA GLY A 74 51.45 -33.85 -25.97
C GLY A 74 52.78 -34.52 -25.62
N VAL A 75 52.75 -35.75 -25.08
CA VAL A 75 53.96 -36.53 -24.76
C VAL A 75 54.74 -36.89 -26.04
N GLY A 76 54.03 -37.30 -27.10
CA GLY A 76 54.66 -37.62 -28.39
C GLY A 76 55.33 -36.40 -29.03
N LEU A 77 54.68 -35.24 -28.99
CA LEU A 77 55.22 -33.98 -29.50
C LEU A 77 56.44 -33.53 -28.69
N ALA A 78 56.37 -33.60 -27.36
CA ALA A 78 57.52 -33.29 -26.49
C ALA A 78 58.73 -34.22 -26.78
N THR A 79 58.47 -35.53 -26.92
CA THR A 79 59.52 -36.52 -27.21
C THR A 79 60.13 -36.29 -28.60
N TYR A 80 59.31 -35.92 -29.59
CA TYR A 80 59.77 -35.57 -30.93
C TYR A 80 60.65 -34.31 -30.94
N LEU A 81 60.24 -33.25 -30.23
CA LEU A 81 61.01 -32.01 -30.12
C LEU A 81 62.38 -32.22 -29.47
N CYS A 82 62.44 -33.05 -28.42
CA CYS A 82 63.71 -33.44 -27.79
C CYS A 82 64.56 -34.34 -28.70
N SER A 83 63.96 -35.33 -29.37
CA SER A 83 64.67 -36.27 -30.24
C SER A 83 65.23 -35.62 -31.51
N LYS A 84 64.62 -34.53 -31.98
CA LYS A 84 65.07 -33.77 -33.16
C LYS A 84 65.89 -32.53 -32.81
N GLU A 85 66.23 -32.34 -31.53
CA GLU A 85 66.98 -31.18 -31.03
C GLU A 85 66.37 -29.82 -31.47
N ILE A 86 65.07 -29.81 -31.78
CA ILE A 86 64.33 -28.56 -32.03
C ILE A 86 64.16 -27.81 -30.70
N TYR A 87 64.05 -28.59 -29.61
CA TYR A 87 64.14 -28.09 -28.25
C TYR A 87 65.47 -28.56 -27.63
N VAL A 88 66.49 -27.71 -27.68
CA VAL A 88 67.84 -28.00 -27.16
C VAL A 88 67.86 -27.76 -25.65
N MET A 89 68.30 -28.77 -24.89
CA MET A 89 68.40 -28.73 -23.43
C MET A 89 69.70 -28.03 -23.01
N GLU A 90 69.78 -26.72 -23.24
CA GLU A 90 70.94 -25.91 -22.85
C GLU A 90 70.95 -25.61 -21.33
N HIS A 91 71.99 -24.91 -20.86
CA HIS A 91 72.13 -24.54 -19.45
C HIS A 91 70.93 -23.72 -18.92
N GLU A 92 70.23 -22.98 -19.78
CA GLU A 92 69.02 -22.23 -19.41
C GLU A 92 67.79 -23.11 -19.15
N TYR A 93 67.76 -24.36 -19.62
CA TYR A 93 66.63 -25.28 -19.43
C TYR A 93 66.28 -25.49 -17.95
N TYR A 94 67.30 -25.72 -17.11
CA TYR A 94 67.10 -25.93 -15.67
C TYR A 94 66.60 -24.65 -14.97
N SER A 95 67.04 -23.48 -15.44
CA SER A 95 66.53 -22.19 -14.95
C SER A 95 65.05 -22.02 -15.29
N GLY A 96 64.65 -22.29 -16.53
CA GLY A 96 63.25 -22.26 -16.97
C GLY A 96 62.36 -23.24 -16.20
N LEU A 97 62.85 -24.46 -15.93
CA LEU A 97 62.12 -25.46 -15.15
C LEU A 97 61.92 -25.00 -13.68
N SER A 98 62.94 -24.40 -13.07
CA SER A 98 62.83 -23.85 -11.72
C SER A 98 61.82 -22.69 -11.64
N LEU A 99 61.78 -21.83 -12.68
CA LEU A 99 60.82 -20.73 -12.78
C LEU A 99 59.39 -21.25 -12.95
N LEU A 100 59.17 -22.29 -13.78
CA LEU A 100 57.86 -22.91 -13.95
C LEU A 100 57.32 -23.51 -12.65
N VAL A 101 58.17 -24.19 -11.88
CA VAL A 101 57.78 -24.75 -10.57
C VAL A 101 57.44 -23.63 -9.59
N MET A 102 58.22 -22.55 -9.56
CA MET A 102 57.93 -21.37 -8.73
C MET A 102 56.57 -20.74 -9.08
N VAL A 103 56.28 -20.55 -10.37
CA VAL A 103 55.01 -20.00 -10.84
C VAL A 103 53.85 -20.93 -10.49
N TYR A 104 54.01 -22.24 -10.64
CA TYR A 104 52.98 -23.22 -10.29
C TYR A 104 52.65 -23.19 -8.79
N VAL A 105 53.66 -23.20 -7.92
CA VAL A 105 53.47 -23.13 -6.46
C VAL A 105 52.84 -21.80 -6.05
N ALA A 106 53.26 -20.69 -6.66
CA ALA A 106 52.67 -19.37 -6.42
C ALA A 106 51.20 -19.32 -6.84
N HIS A 107 50.86 -19.86 -8.02
CA HIS A 107 49.48 -19.91 -8.51
C HIS A 107 48.56 -20.71 -7.58
N VAL A 108 48.98 -21.90 -7.16
CA VAL A 108 48.16 -22.77 -6.28
C VAL A 108 47.97 -22.16 -4.89
N LYS A 109 48.99 -21.50 -4.32
CA LYS A 109 48.91 -20.95 -2.95
C LYS A 109 48.27 -19.55 -2.88
N PHE A 110 48.59 -18.67 -3.82
CA PHE A 110 48.11 -17.28 -3.80
C PHE A 110 46.85 -17.07 -4.65
N GLY A 111 46.59 -17.93 -5.63
CA GLY A 111 45.41 -17.88 -6.49
C GLY A 111 44.08 -17.74 -5.74
N PRO A 112 43.72 -18.63 -4.80
CA PRO A 112 42.42 -18.55 -4.13
C PRO A 112 42.29 -17.32 -3.24
N LYS A 113 43.39 -16.87 -2.60
CA LYS A 113 43.38 -15.67 -1.76
C LYS A 113 43.21 -14.40 -2.58
N LEU A 114 43.88 -14.32 -3.73
CA LEU A 114 43.77 -13.20 -4.64
C LEU A 114 42.38 -13.15 -5.29
N ALA A 115 41.84 -14.29 -5.72
CA ALA A 115 40.49 -14.38 -6.28
C ALA A 115 39.45 -13.89 -5.26
N ALA A 116 39.47 -14.39 -4.03
CA ALA A 116 38.55 -13.96 -2.99
C ALA A 116 38.66 -12.46 -2.65
N TRP A 117 39.87 -11.88 -2.74
CA TRP A 117 40.06 -10.44 -2.53
C TRP A 117 39.46 -9.60 -3.67
N LEU A 118 39.68 -10.00 -4.93
CA LEU A 118 39.07 -9.34 -6.10
C LEU A 118 37.55 -9.48 -6.09
N ASP A 119 37.02 -10.66 -5.78
CA ASP A 119 35.58 -10.90 -5.74
C ASP A 119 34.90 -10.04 -4.67
N LYS A 120 35.55 -9.87 -3.50
CA LYS A 120 35.05 -9.00 -2.43
C LYS A 120 34.97 -7.52 -2.84
N GLU A 121 35.93 -7.03 -3.62
CA GLU A 121 35.93 -5.63 -4.09
C GLU A 121 34.80 -5.39 -5.11
N VAL A 122 34.58 -6.36 -5.99
CA VAL A 122 33.45 -6.35 -6.94
C VAL A 122 32.12 -6.38 -6.18
N GLU A 123 31.97 -7.29 -5.21
CA GLU A 123 30.77 -7.41 -4.40
C GLU A 123 30.49 -6.13 -3.59
N ALA A 124 31.53 -5.49 -3.03
CA ALA A 124 31.38 -4.22 -2.33
C ALA A 124 30.85 -3.11 -3.25
N THR A 125 31.39 -3.01 -4.47
CA THR A 125 30.96 -2.02 -5.46
C THR A 125 29.52 -2.28 -5.92
N GLU A 126 29.16 -3.55 -6.15
CA GLU A 126 27.80 -3.94 -6.54
C GLU A 126 26.78 -3.68 -5.42
N ASN A 127 27.16 -3.93 -4.17
CA ASN A 127 26.32 -3.65 -3.01
C ASN A 127 26.10 -2.15 -2.82
N GLU A 128 27.14 -1.32 -2.96
CA GLU A 128 27.02 0.14 -2.88
C GLU A 128 26.05 0.69 -3.94
N TRP A 129 26.15 0.21 -5.18
CA TRP A 129 25.26 0.62 -6.26
C TRP A 129 23.82 0.16 -6.03
N ASN A 130 23.63 -1.08 -5.56
CA ASN A 130 22.32 -1.61 -5.24
C ASN A 130 21.68 -0.88 -4.05
N GLU A 131 22.47 -0.54 -3.04
CA GLU A 131 22.00 0.24 -1.90
C GLU A 131 21.58 1.65 -2.33
N GLY A 132 22.40 2.37 -3.10
CA GLY A 132 22.06 3.69 -3.62
C GLY A 132 20.79 3.68 -4.47
N ARG A 133 20.61 2.65 -5.31
CA ARG A 133 19.37 2.45 -6.07
C ARG A 133 18.17 2.23 -5.15
N ASN A 134 18.29 1.35 -4.15
CA ASN A 134 17.21 1.06 -3.21
C ASN A 134 16.85 2.28 -2.34
N GLN A 135 17.85 3.07 -1.91
CA GLN A 135 17.62 4.32 -1.18
C GLN A 135 16.87 5.34 -2.05
N THR A 136 17.25 5.46 -3.32
CA THR A 136 16.55 6.34 -4.27
C THR A 136 15.10 5.91 -4.48
N VAL A 137 14.86 4.60 -4.65
CA VAL A 137 13.49 4.05 -4.77
C VAL A 137 12.66 4.37 -3.54
N LYS A 138 13.20 4.14 -2.33
CA LYS A 138 12.50 4.46 -1.08
C LYS A 138 12.20 5.95 -0.95
N ALA A 139 13.16 6.82 -1.24
CA ALA A 139 12.95 8.26 -1.18
C ALA A 139 11.85 8.74 -2.15
N LEU A 140 11.75 8.12 -3.33
CA LEU A 140 10.67 8.38 -4.29
C LEU A 140 9.32 7.84 -3.80
N GLU A 141 9.29 6.65 -3.21
CA GLU A 141 8.09 6.06 -2.60
C GLU A 141 7.56 6.95 -1.46
N ASP A 142 8.43 7.37 -0.54
CA ASP A 142 8.10 8.28 0.58
C ASP A 142 7.56 9.63 0.06
N ALA A 143 8.17 10.18 -1.00
CA ALA A 143 7.69 11.41 -1.63
C ALA A 143 6.29 11.24 -2.25
N ILE A 144 6.03 10.10 -2.89
CA ILE A 144 4.70 9.78 -3.45
C ILE A 144 3.65 9.63 -2.34
N GLU A 145 4.00 8.99 -1.22
CA GLU A 145 3.10 8.88 -0.07
C GLU A 145 2.81 10.24 0.58
N GLY A 146 3.83 11.11 0.68
CA GLY A 146 3.68 12.50 1.11
C GLY A 146 2.69 13.26 0.23
N GLU A 147 2.89 13.24 -1.08
CA GLU A 147 2.01 13.91 -2.05
C GLU A 147 0.57 13.38 -2.00
N LYS A 148 0.37 12.07 -1.88
CA LYS A 148 -0.98 11.49 -1.69
C LYS A 148 -1.67 12.03 -0.44
N THR A 149 -0.92 12.20 0.64
CA THR A 149 -1.45 12.74 1.90
C THR A 149 -1.83 14.22 1.73
N GLU A 150 -1.03 15.01 1.04
CA GLU A 150 -1.37 16.41 0.76
C GLU A 150 -2.58 16.54 -0.19
N GLN A 151 -2.69 15.69 -1.20
CA GLN A 151 -3.90 15.63 -2.05
C GLN A 151 -5.16 15.30 -1.25
N TRP A 152 -5.06 14.35 -0.32
CA TRP A 152 -6.17 14.01 0.58
C TRP A 152 -6.55 15.19 1.50
N ARG A 153 -5.57 15.92 2.03
CA ARG A 153 -5.82 17.14 2.83
C ARG A 153 -6.49 18.25 2.02
N ALA A 154 -6.07 18.44 0.77
CA ALA A 154 -6.69 19.42 -0.13
C ALA A 154 -8.18 19.09 -0.39
N GLN A 155 -8.50 17.81 -0.64
CA GLN A 155 -9.89 17.35 -0.75
C GLN A 155 -10.66 17.54 0.56
N GLY A 156 -10.03 17.27 1.71
CA GLY A 156 -10.61 17.49 3.04
C GLY A 156 -10.98 18.95 3.31
N GLN A 157 -10.25 19.91 2.76
CA GLN A 157 -10.55 21.34 2.89
C GLN A 157 -11.86 21.72 2.20
N GLU A 158 -12.15 21.16 1.03
CA GLU A 158 -13.41 21.37 0.32
C GLU A 158 -14.60 20.86 1.15
N LEU A 159 -14.48 19.64 1.70
CA LEU A 159 -15.49 19.04 2.58
C LEU A 159 -15.71 19.88 3.84
N LEU A 160 -14.65 20.42 4.43
CA LEU A 160 -14.75 21.28 5.61
C LEU A 160 -15.51 22.58 5.29
N ILE A 161 -15.26 23.19 4.13
CA ILE A 161 -16.00 24.37 3.68
C ILE A 161 -17.46 24.03 3.43
N GLN A 162 -17.75 22.90 2.81
CA GLN A 162 -19.13 22.44 2.59
C GLN A 162 -19.86 22.22 3.92
N ALA A 163 -19.24 21.51 4.86
CA ALA A 163 -19.81 21.29 6.19
C ALA A 163 -20.09 22.60 6.94
N LYS A 164 -19.21 23.60 6.82
CA LYS A 164 -19.45 24.94 7.39
C LYS A 164 -20.65 25.64 6.75
N LYS A 165 -20.79 25.58 5.41
CA LYS A 165 -21.94 26.17 4.70
C LYS A 165 -23.24 25.50 5.15
N GLU A 166 -23.27 24.18 5.20
CA GLU A 166 -24.43 23.40 5.65
C GLU A 166 -24.78 23.72 7.11
N ASN A 167 -23.80 23.85 8.00
CA ASN A 167 -24.03 24.21 9.39
C ASN A 167 -24.70 25.59 9.53
N VAL A 168 -24.22 26.58 8.78
CA VAL A 168 -24.82 27.93 8.76
C VAL A 168 -26.25 27.89 8.22
N LEU A 169 -26.52 27.12 7.15
CA LEU A 169 -27.88 26.96 6.63
C LEU A 169 -28.81 26.31 7.66
N LEU A 170 -28.36 25.27 8.36
CA LEU A 170 -29.12 24.62 9.41
C LEU A 170 -29.42 25.58 10.58
N GLN A 171 -28.45 26.40 10.98
CA GLN A 171 -28.67 27.43 12.00
C GLN A 171 -29.71 28.46 11.56
N LEU A 172 -29.65 28.88 10.29
CA LEU A 172 -30.60 29.84 9.73
C LEU A 172 -32.03 29.26 9.71
N GLU A 173 -32.17 28.01 9.27
CA GLU A 173 -33.45 27.30 9.28
C GLU A 173 -33.98 27.07 10.71
N ALA A 174 -33.11 26.72 11.66
CA ALA A 174 -33.47 26.55 13.06
C ALA A 174 -34.02 27.86 13.64
N ALA A 175 -33.33 28.99 13.44
CA ALA A 175 -33.78 30.29 13.89
C ALA A 175 -35.11 30.72 13.22
N TYR A 176 -35.31 30.39 11.94
CA TYR A 176 -36.57 30.64 11.25
C TYR A 176 -37.72 29.83 11.87
N ARG A 177 -37.53 28.53 12.10
CA ARG A 177 -38.53 27.65 12.73
C ARG A 177 -38.82 28.08 14.17
N GLU A 178 -37.81 28.48 14.92
CA GLU A 178 -37.95 29.01 16.27
C GLU A 178 -38.84 30.26 16.30
N ARG A 179 -38.62 31.21 15.39
CA ARG A 179 -39.45 32.43 15.27
C ARG A 179 -40.91 32.10 14.92
N LEU A 180 -41.14 31.16 14.01
CA LEU A 180 -42.50 30.71 13.68
C LEU A 180 -43.18 30.04 14.88
N MET A 181 -42.48 29.16 15.59
CA MET A 181 -42.99 28.51 16.79
C MET A 181 -43.27 29.51 17.90
N TYR A 182 -42.43 30.52 18.07
CA TYR A 182 -42.66 31.60 19.03
C TYR A 182 -43.98 32.33 18.75
N ALA A 183 -44.20 32.76 17.49
CA ALA A 183 -45.44 33.41 17.09
C ALA A 183 -46.67 32.50 17.29
N TYR A 184 -46.58 31.23 16.91
CA TYR A 184 -47.63 30.24 17.12
C TYR A 184 -47.98 30.08 18.61
N THR A 185 -46.95 29.95 19.45
CA THR A 185 -47.12 29.74 20.90
C THR A 185 -47.74 30.97 21.57
N GLU A 186 -47.36 32.18 21.18
CA GLU A 186 -47.95 33.42 21.69
C GLU A 186 -49.42 33.58 21.29
N VAL A 187 -49.78 33.25 20.04
CA VAL A 187 -51.18 33.28 19.59
C VAL A 187 -52.01 32.25 20.35
N LYS A 188 -51.50 31.02 20.47
CA LYS A 188 -52.14 29.97 21.26
C LYS A 188 -52.34 30.39 22.71
N ARG A 189 -51.32 30.96 23.35
CA ARG A 189 -51.39 31.46 24.74
C ARG A 189 -52.53 32.46 24.94
N ARG A 190 -52.75 33.36 23.98
CA ARG A 190 -53.87 34.34 24.03
C ARG A 190 -55.23 33.66 23.88
N LEU A 191 -55.35 32.68 22.97
CA LEU A 191 -56.58 31.90 22.79
C LEU A 191 -56.90 31.06 24.03
N ASP A 192 -55.91 30.34 24.54
CA ASP A 192 -56.04 29.52 25.75
C ASP A 192 -56.44 30.40 26.96
N TYR A 193 -55.86 31.60 27.09
CA TYR A 193 -56.25 32.55 28.12
C TYR A 193 -57.73 32.98 28.02
N GLN A 194 -58.23 33.28 26.83
CA GLN A 194 -59.64 33.66 26.64
C GLN A 194 -60.59 32.49 26.92
N LEU A 195 -60.22 31.27 26.51
CA LEU A 195 -60.98 30.07 26.78
C LEU A 195 -61.06 29.80 28.29
N GLU A 196 -59.94 29.89 29.00
CA GLU A 196 -59.90 29.72 30.45
C GLU A 196 -60.69 30.81 31.18
N LYS A 197 -60.60 32.07 30.75
CA LYS A 197 -61.42 33.16 31.29
C LYS A 197 -62.92 32.84 31.16
N SER A 198 -63.37 32.40 29.98
CA SER A 198 -64.77 32.03 29.75
C SER A 198 -65.20 30.83 30.62
N ASN A 199 -64.34 29.83 30.76
CA ASN A 199 -64.59 28.68 31.63
C ASN A 199 -64.71 29.08 33.11
N VAL A 200 -63.86 29.99 33.58
CA VAL A 200 -63.89 30.52 34.95
C VAL A 200 -65.15 31.35 35.19
N GLU A 201 -65.54 32.23 34.26
CA GLU A 201 -66.77 33.01 34.34
C GLU A 201 -68.01 32.11 34.43
N ARG A 202 -68.11 31.09 33.56
CA ARG A 202 -69.19 30.09 33.62
C ARG A 202 -69.22 29.35 34.95
N ARG A 203 -68.05 28.97 35.47
CA ARG A 203 -67.94 28.27 36.76
C ARG A 203 -68.34 29.17 37.94
N LEU A 204 -67.95 30.45 37.91
CA LEU A 204 -68.35 31.43 38.93
C LEU A 204 -69.85 31.71 38.88
N ALA A 205 -70.42 31.91 37.70
CA ALA A 205 -71.85 32.11 37.51
C ALA A 205 -72.65 30.89 38.01
N GLN A 206 -72.19 29.68 37.69
CA GLN A 206 -72.81 28.45 38.19
C GLN A 206 -72.74 28.34 39.71
N LYS A 207 -71.58 28.61 40.33
CA LYS A 207 -71.43 28.62 41.79
C LYS A 207 -72.35 29.65 42.44
N HIS A 208 -72.33 30.89 41.95
CA HIS A 208 -73.19 31.96 42.46
C HIS A 208 -74.68 31.62 42.32
N MET A 209 -75.08 31.03 41.19
CA MET A 209 -76.46 30.57 40.97
C MET A 209 -76.85 29.48 41.97
N VAL A 210 -75.99 28.48 42.20
CA VAL A 210 -76.23 27.43 43.20
C VAL A 210 -76.34 28.02 44.59
N ASP A 211 -75.40 28.88 45.00
CA ASP A 211 -75.42 29.54 46.31
C ASP A 211 -76.67 30.43 46.49
N TRP A 212 -77.06 31.16 45.45
CA TRP A 212 -78.28 31.98 45.46
C TRP A 212 -79.54 31.12 45.61
N ILE A 213 -79.68 30.04 44.83
CA ILE A 213 -80.80 29.10 44.94
C ILE A 213 -80.84 28.49 46.35
N VAL A 214 -79.71 27.96 46.84
CA VAL A 214 -79.63 27.36 48.18
C VAL A 214 -80.01 28.40 49.23
N SER A 215 -79.50 29.63 49.16
CA SER A 215 -79.80 30.69 50.13
C SER A 215 -81.26 31.15 50.11
N ASN A 216 -81.93 31.14 48.96
CA ASN A 216 -83.35 31.50 48.88
C ASN A 216 -84.24 30.34 49.31
N VAL A 217 -83.88 29.10 49.00
CA VAL A 217 -84.59 27.92 49.50
C VAL A 217 -84.50 27.87 51.03
N THR A 218 -83.31 28.06 51.62
CA THR A 218 -83.17 28.07 53.09
C THR A 218 -83.92 29.22 53.75
N LYS A 219 -84.00 30.40 53.11
CA LYS A 219 -84.81 31.54 53.60
C LYS A 219 -86.32 31.33 53.43
N ALA A 220 -86.76 30.62 52.39
CA ALA A 220 -88.17 30.40 52.09
C ALA A 220 -88.79 29.27 52.93
N ILE A 221 -87.98 28.34 53.42
CA ILE A 221 -88.40 27.32 54.38
C ILE A 221 -88.79 28.02 55.69
N THR A 222 -90.08 28.06 55.98
CA THR A 222 -90.58 28.56 57.26
C THR A 222 -90.47 27.46 58.33
N PRO A 223 -90.33 27.81 59.62
CA PRO A 223 -90.26 26.80 60.69
C PRO A 223 -91.50 25.90 60.76
N ASP A 224 -92.64 26.36 60.24
CA ASP A 224 -93.86 25.54 60.13
C ASP A 224 -93.79 24.53 58.98
N GLN A 225 -93.11 24.86 57.88
CA GLN A 225 -92.85 23.89 56.80
C GLN A 225 -91.82 22.82 57.23
N GLU A 226 -90.84 23.16 58.06
CA GLU A 226 -89.92 22.16 58.64
C GLU A 226 -90.66 21.14 59.50
N LYS A 227 -91.61 21.60 60.34
CA LYS A 227 -92.47 20.70 61.13
C LYS A 227 -93.33 19.80 60.25
N GLN A 228 -93.98 20.37 59.22
CA GLN A 228 -94.78 19.58 58.28
C GLN A 228 -93.93 18.57 57.50
N ALA A 229 -92.69 18.91 57.15
CA ALA A 229 -91.75 17.99 56.51
C ALA A 229 -91.35 16.86 57.46
N LEU A 230 -91.09 17.14 58.74
CA LEU A 230 -90.83 16.12 59.77
C LEU A 230 -92.04 15.20 59.96
N ASP A 231 -93.26 15.74 60.02
CA ASP A 231 -94.49 14.96 60.12
C ASP A 231 -94.69 14.06 58.88
N ARG A 232 -94.37 14.57 57.68
CA ARG A 232 -94.34 13.78 56.43
C ARG A 232 -93.30 12.67 56.49
N CYS A 233 -92.09 12.93 56.99
CA CYS A 233 -91.06 11.91 57.17
C CYS A 233 -91.49 10.83 58.18
N ILE A 234 -92.17 11.20 59.26
CA ILE A 234 -92.76 10.26 60.22
C ILE A 234 -93.84 9.41 59.54
N ALA A 235 -94.70 10.02 58.71
CA ALA A 235 -95.71 9.30 57.94
C ALA A 235 -95.08 8.34 56.91
N ASP A 236 -94.04 8.76 56.20
CA ASP A 236 -93.33 7.94 55.22
C ASP A 236 -92.58 6.78 55.91
N LEU A 237 -91.93 7.01 57.06
CA LEU A 237 -91.35 5.95 57.89
C LEU A 237 -92.42 4.98 58.42
N ALA A 238 -93.57 5.49 58.87
CA ALA A 238 -94.68 4.64 59.30
C ALA A 238 -95.25 3.81 58.14
N SER A 239 -95.23 4.34 56.91
CA SER A 239 -95.65 3.62 55.71
C SER A 239 -94.63 2.54 55.30
N LEU A 240 -93.32 2.82 55.43
CA LEU A 240 -92.24 1.87 55.18
C LEU A 240 -92.17 0.78 56.26
N ALA A 241 -92.46 1.11 57.52
CA ALA A 241 -92.49 0.16 58.63
C ALA A 241 -93.74 -0.74 58.66
N ARG A 242 -94.77 -0.41 57.87
CA ARG A 242 -95.94 -1.27 57.63
C ARG A 242 -95.73 -2.29 56.50
N LYS A 243 -94.68 -2.13 55.71
CA LYS A 243 -94.19 -3.16 54.79
C LYS A 243 -93.22 -4.08 55.52
#